data_AF-A0A6A5GJ58-F1
#
_entry.id   AF-A0A6A5GJ58-F1
#
_cell.length_a   1.000
_cell.length_b   1.000
_cell.length_c   1.000
_cell.angle_alpha   90.00
_cell.angle_beta   90.00
_cell.angle_gamma   90.00
#
_symmetry.space_group_name_H-M   'P 1'
#
loop_
_entity.id
_entity.type
_entity.pdbx_description
1 polymer ?
#
loop_
_entity_poly.entity_id
_entity_poly.type
_entity_poly.pdbx_seq_one_letter_code
_entity_poly.pdbx_strand_id
1 'polypeptide(L)'
;MSTSGENNESSSGNQATTLIEWMKQHSVGILPEEELKKEPVNVLRKTVDEAQGSFRGTVTTITLFTELSMIITAHPCGAEAFGECVHDLIIIHNPFTGPKVYLSVSIESPERRLPLGTCFGILETITGETIANCLENSGQNLELNTPNVTIKLAYLNSP
;
A
#
# COMPACT_ATOMS: atom_id res chain seq x y z
N MET A 1 -38.23 -19.94 7.17
CA MET A 1 -37.15 -19.13 7.77
C MET A 1 -35.88 -19.53 7.06
N SER A 2 -35.47 -18.73 6.07
CA SER A 2 -34.26 -18.97 5.31
C SER A 2 -33.44 -17.69 5.38
N THR A 3 -32.28 -17.81 6.00
CA THR A 3 -31.27 -16.76 6.21
C THR A 3 -30.65 -16.41 4.87
N SER A 4 -30.94 -15.21 4.35
CA SER A 4 -30.17 -14.60 3.27
C SER A 4 -28.83 -14.13 3.83
N GLY A 5 -27.75 -14.67 3.28
CA GLY A 5 -26.38 -14.37 3.68
C GLY A 5 -26.04 -12.90 3.51
N GLU A 6 -25.41 -12.35 4.54
CA GLU A 6 -24.73 -11.07 4.48
C GLU A 6 -23.47 -11.24 3.62
N ASN A 7 -23.45 -10.54 2.49
CA ASN A 7 -22.26 -10.37 1.69
C ASN A 7 -21.29 -9.48 2.49
N ASN A 8 -20.24 -10.07 3.04
CA ASN A 8 -19.08 -9.33 3.53
C ASN A 8 -18.31 -8.78 2.31
N GLU A 9 -18.77 -7.65 1.77
CA GLU A 9 -17.90 -6.76 1.02
C GLU A 9 -16.82 -6.26 1.98
N SER A 10 -15.56 -6.52 1.64
CA SER A 10 -14.41 -6.06 2.42
C SER A 10 -14.43 -4.53 2.48
N SER A 11 -14.71 -4.02 3.68
CA SER A 11 -14.85 -2.59 3.99
C SER A 11 -13.65 -1.71 3.56
N SER A 12 -12.45 -2.26 3.31
CA SER A 12 -11.25 -1.47 2.99
C SER A 12 -11.23 -0.94 1.56
N GLY A 13 -11.62 -1.76 0.57
CA GLY A 13 -11.57 -1.35 -0.85
C GLY A 13 -12.53 -0.20 -1.20
N ASN A 14 -13.57 -0.01 -0.39
CA ASN A 14 -14.53 1.08 -0.54
C ASN A 14 -13.96 2.44 -0.01
N GLN A 15 -13.12 2.40 1.03
CA GLN A 15 -12.57 3.60 1.66
C GLN A 15 -11.50 4.26 0.79
N ALA A 16 -10.56 3.49 0.24
CA ALA A 16 -9.54 3.99 -0.68
C ALA A 16 -10.19 4.71 -1.88
N THR A 17 -11.12 4.02 -2.53
CA THR A 17 -11.84 4.50 -3.72
C THR A 17 -12.59 5.80 -3.43
N THR A 18 -13.34 5.85 -2.32
CA THR A 18 -14.10 7.05 -1.92
C THR A 18 -13.18 8.26 -1.66
N LEU A 19 -12.07 8.06 -0.95
CA LEU A 19 -11.12 9.15 -0.65
C LEU A 19 -10.45 9.66 -1.92
N ILE A 20 -9.99 8.76 -2.80
CA ILE A 20 -9.35 9.10 -4.06
C ILE A 20 -10.29 9.86 -4.99
N GLU A 21 -11.55 9.41 -5.12
CA GLU A 21 -12.55 10.12 -5.92
C GLU A 21 -12.82 11.52 -5.39
N TRP A 22 -12.95 11.66 -4.07
CA TRP A 22 -13.10 12.96 -3.43
C TRP A 22 -11.89 13.87 -3.71
N MET A 23 -10.66 13.36 -3.58
CA MET A 23 -9.43 14.12 -3.88
C MET A 23 -9.39 14.56 -5.35
N LYS A 24 -9.76 13.67 -6.29
CA LYS A 24 -9.79 13.96 -7.72
C LYS A 24 -10.76 15.10 -8.04
N GLN A 25 -11.95 15.10 -7.44
CA GLN A 25 -12.94 16.17 -7.60
C GLN A 25 -12.42 17.52 -7.10
N HIS A 26 -11.71 17.53 -5.96
CA HIS A 26 -11.15 18.75 -5.36
C HIS A 26 -9.87 19.24 -6.05
N SER A 27 -9.30 18.43 -6.96
CA SER A 27 -8.10 18.77 -7.73
C SER A 27 -8.42 19.22 -9.16
N VAL A 28 -9.71 19.27 -9.55
CA VAL A 28 -10.14 19.76 -10.86
C VAL A 28 -9.76 21.23 -11.03
N GLY A 29 -9.10 21.55 -12.13
CA GLY A 29 -8.58 22.90 -12.42
C GLY A 29 -7.26 23.23 -11.74
N ILE A 30 -6.74 22.34 -10.87
CA ILE A 30 -5.41 22.43 -10.26
C ILE A 30 -4.45 21.48 -10.98
N LEU A 31 -4.86 20.21 -11.14
CA LEU A 31 -4.09 19.19 -11.84
C LEU A 31 -4.55 19.02 -13.30
N PRO A 32 -3.66 18.63 -14.22
CA PRO A 32 -4.03 18.26 -15.58
C PRO A 32 -5.04 17.10 -15.59
N GLU A 33 -5.97 17.11 -16.56
CA GLU A 33 -6.99 16.07 -16.66
C GLU A 33 -6.39 14.65 -16.81
N GLU A 34 -5.26 14.54 -17.49
CA GLU A 34 -4.53 13.28 -17.65
C GLU A 34 -4.01 12.74 -16.31
N GLU A 35 -3.61 13.61 -15.38
CA GLU A 35 -3.21 13.17 -14.02
C GLU A 35 -4.41 12.66 -13.21
N LEU A 36 -5.58 13.29 -13.36
CA LEU A 36 -6.80 12.86 -12.67
C LEU A 36 -7.29 11.47 -13.15
N LYS A 37 -6.92 11.07 -14.36
CA LYS A 37 -7.24 9.74 -14.93
C LYS A 37 -6.26 8.64 -14.49
N LYS A 38 -5.08 8.99 -13.97
CA LYS A 38 -4.10 7.98 -13.54
C LYS A 38 -4.58 7.18 -12.33
N GLU A 39 -4.06 5.95 -12.26
CA GLU A 39 -4.08 5.19 -11.02
C GLU A 39 -3.27 5.93 -9.94
N PRO A 40 -3.76 6.01 -8.70
CA PRO A 40 -3.05 6.68 -7.60
C PRO A 40 -1.67 6.04 -7.34
N VAL A 41 -1.64 4.71 -7.34
CA VAL A 41 -0.42 3.89 -7.22
C VAL A 41 -0.42 2.86 -8.34
N ASN A 42 0.44 3.07 -9.32
CA ASN A 42 0.59 2.18 -10.47
C ASN A 42 1.76 1.21 -10.25
N VAL A 43 1.49 -0.10 -10.22
CA VAL A 43 2.54 -1.13 -10.08
C VAL A 43 3.19 -1.39 -11.44
N LEU A 44 4.42 -0.90 -11.61
CA LEU A 44 5.19 -1.06 -12.84
C LEU A 44 5.87 -2.42 -12.95
N ARG A 45 6.34 -2.95 -11.81
CA ARG A 45 7.04 -4.23 -11.76
C ARG A 45 6.87 -4.89 -10.41
N LYS A 46 6.72 -6.22 -10.43
CA LYS A 46 6.70 -7.08 -9.24
C LYS A 46 7.86 -8.07 -9.31
N THR A 47 8.54 -8.28 -8.19
CA THR A 47 9.44 -9.41 -7.98
C THR A 47 9.03 -10.16 -6.73
N VAL A 48 9.28 -11.47 -6.74
CA VAL A 48 8.97 -12.39 -5.63
C VAL A 48 10.24 -13.12 -5.27
N ASP A 49 10.59 -13.10 -3.99
CA ASP A 49 11.70 -13.86 -3.43
C ASP A 49 11.16 -14.75 -2.31
N GLU A 50 11.35 -16.06 -2.46
CA GLU A 50 10.97 -17.03 -1.44
C GLU A 50 12.22 -17.46 -0.66
N ALA A 51 12.10 -17.46 0.67
CA ALA A 51 13.18 -17.94 1.51
C ALA A 51 13.49 -19.41 1.21
N GLN A 52 14.77 -19.76 1.36
CA GLN A 52 15.27 -21.11 1.11
C GLN A 52 15.67 -21.81 2.42
N GLY A 53 16.01 -23.09 2.34
CA GLY A 53 16.44 -23.88 3.49
C GLY A 53 15.33 -24.03 4.54
N SER A 54 15.66 -23.81 5.82
CA SER A 54 14.74 -24.01 6.95
C SER A 54 13.53 -23.06 6.97
N PHE A 55 13.56 -21.98 6.20
CA PHE A 55 12.46 -21.01 6.08
C PHE A 55 11.66 -21.17 4.79
N ARG A 56 11.93 -22.23 4.02
CA ARG A 56 11.22 -22.48 2.77
C ARG A 56 9.73 -22.66 3.02
N GLY A 57 8.91 -21.89 2.30
CA GLY A 57 7.46 -21.91 2.42
C GLY A 57 6.90 -21.17 3.63
N THR A 58 7.75 -20.56 4.47
CA THR A 58 7.32 -19.74 5.62
C THR A 58 7.56 -18.26 5.42
N VAL A 59 8.57 -17.86 4.64
CA VAL A 59 8.86 -16.45 4.34
C VAL A 59 8.86 -16.19 2.84
N THR A 60 8.09 -15.18 2.44
CA THR A 60 8.05 -14.69 1.06
C THR A 60 8.12 -13.17 1.06
N THR A 61 9.03 -12.61 0.28
CA THR A 61 9.17 -11.17 0.07
C THR A 61 8.66 -10.79 -1.31
N ILE A 62 7.68 -9.89 -1.35
CA ILE A 62 7.19 -9.25 -2.57
C ILE A 62 7.80 -7.86 -2.65
N THR A 63 8.42 -7.52 -3.78
CA THR A 63 8.89 -6.15 -4.03
C THR A 63 8.12 -5.58 -5.21
N LEU A 64 7.48 -4.45 -4.99
CA LEU A 64 6.69 -3.71 -5.98
C LEU A 64 7.43 -2.42 -6.30
N PHE A 65 7.79 -2.23 -7.56
CA PHE A 65 8.24 -0.96 -8.07
C PHE A 65 7.03 -0.21 -8.60
N THR A 66 6.73 0.95 -8.03
CA THR A 66 5.51 1.69 -8.31
C THR A 66 5.80 3.13 -8.75
N GLU A 67 4.88 3.66 -9.54
CA GLU A 67 4.77 5.08 -9.87
C GLU A 67 3.55 5.66 -9.15
N LEU A 68 3.70 6.84 -8.57
CA LEU A 68 2.67 7.58 -7.86
C LEU A 68 2.15 8.70 -8.76
N SER A 69 0.83 8.88 -8.81
CA SER A 69 0.27 10.04 -9.50
C SER A 69 0.34 11.31 -8.64
N MET A 70 0.15 12.47 -9.27
CA MET A 70 0.21 13.74 -8.56
C MET A 70 -0.88 13.88 -7.47
N ILE A 71 -1.95 13.10 -7.54
CA ILE A 71 -2.97 13.07 -6.48
C ILE A 71 -2.40 12.57 -5.15
N ILE A 72 -1.43 11.65 -5.20
CA ILE A 72 -0.77 11.10 -4.02
C ILE A 72 0.34 12.02 -3.53
N THR A 73 1.13 12.60 -4.45
CA THR A 73 2.35 13.32 -4.08
C THR A 73 2.13 14.79 -3.73
N ALA A 74 1.01 15.39 -4.16
CA ALA A 74 0.77 16.84 -4.01
C ALA A 74 -0.48 17.19 -3.19
N HIS A 75 -1.44 16.27 -3.03
CA HIS A 75 -2.65 16.55 -2.26
C HIS A 75 -2.38 16.42 -0.75
N PRO A 76 -2.97 17.26 0.13
CA PRO A 76 -2.79 17.16 1.58
C PRO A 76 -3.12 15.77 2.16
N CYS A 77 -4.20 15.14 1.68
CA CYS A 77 -4.60 13.77 2.04
C CYS A 77 -3.82 12.66 1.29
N GLY A 78 -2.73 13.01 0.59
CA GLY A 78 -2.00 12.08 -0.26
C GLY A 78 -1.40 10.89 0.48
N ALA A 79 -0.89 11.12 1.70
CA ALA A 79 -0.33 10.06 2.54
C ALA A 79 -1.40 9.05 3.02
N GLU A 80 -2.59 9.54 3.36
CA GLU A 80 -3.73 8.71 3.79
C GLU A 80 -4.21 7.83 2.63
N ALA A 81 -4.44 8.43 1.46
CA ALA A 81 -4.84 7.70 0.26
C ALA A 81 -3.77 6.69 -0.20
N PHE A 82 -2.49 7.05 -0.09
CA PHE A 82 -1.40 6.13 -0.36
C PHE A 82 -1.42 4.94 0.62
N GLY A 83 -1.62 5.19 1.90
CA GLY A 83 -1.72 4.15 2.92
C GLY A 83 -2.79 3.11 2.58
N GLU A 84 -3.98 3.57 2.19
CA GLU A 84 -5.07 2.69 1.75
C GLU A 84 -4.71 1.89 0.48
N CYS A 85 -4.09 2.54 -0.52
CA CYS A 85 -3.62 1.83 -1.72
C CYS A 85 -2.59 0.73 -1.40
N VAL A 86 -1.65 1.02 -0.49
CA VAL A 86 -0.64 0.02 -0.06
C VAL A 86 -1.30 -1.11 0.71
N HIS A 87 -2.31 -0.82 1.54
CA HIS A 87 -3.08 -1.84 2.23
C HIS A 87 -3.80 -2.78 1.23
N ASP A 88 -4.41 -2.25 0.18
CA ASP A 88 -5.01 -3.09 -0.86
C ASP A 88 -3.94 -3.96 -1.56
N LEU A 89 -2.77 -3.41 -1.87
CA LEU A 89 -1.65 -4.18 -2.43
C LEU A 89 -1.15 -5.29 -1.49
N ILE A 90 -1.14 -5.05 -0.17
CA ILE A 90 -0.80 -6.04 0.85
C ILE A 90 -1.74 -7.25 0.75
N ILE A 91 -3.06 -7.00 0.66
CA ILE A 91 -4.05 -8.07 0.60
C ILE A 91 -3.95 -8.82 -0.73
N ILE A 92 -3.86 -8.09 -1.85
CA ILE A 92 -3.78 -8.66 -3.21
C ILE A 92 -2.54 -9.55 -3.39
N HIS A 93 -1.43 -9.23 -2.72
CA HIS A 93 -0.17 -9.93 -2.89
C HIS A 93 0.21 -10.88 -1.75
N ASN A 94 -0.63 -11.05 -0.73
CA ASN A 94 -0.40 -12.02 0.32
C ASN A 94 -0.37 -13.46 -0.26
N PRO A 95 0.75 -14.19 -0.14
CA PRO A 95 0.86 -15.55 -0.68
C PRO A 95 0.30 -16.62 0.26
N PHE A 96 -0.11 -16.26 1.49
CA PHE A 96 -0.47 -17.20 2.53
C PHE A 96 -1.96 -17.15 2.88
N THR A 97 -2.50 -18.32 3.20
CA THR A 97 -3.89 -18.51 3.70
C THR A 97 -3.92 -18.91 5.19
N GLY A 98 -2.77 -18.87 5.87
CA GLY A 98 -2.63 -19.29 7.27
C GLY A 98 -3.31 -18.32 8.25
N PRO A 99 -3.65 -18.80 9.47
CA PRO A 99 -4.39 -18.01 10.45
C PRO A 99 -3.56 -16.90 11.10
N LYS A 100 -2.23 -16.91 10.93
CA LYS A 100 -1.34 -15.92 11.55
C LYS A 100 -0.17 -15.58 10.63
N VAL A 101 -0.38 -14.55 9.83
CA VAL A 101 0.64 -13.96 8.96
C VAL A 101 1.18 -12.70 9.63
N TYR A 102 2.50 -12.63 9.79
CA TYR A 102 3.17 -11.37 10.11
C TYR A 102 3.60 -10.69 8.81
N LEU A 103 3.58 -9.37 8.82
CA LEU A 103 3.94 -8.54 7.68
C LEU A 103 4.93 -7.47 8.12
N SER A 104 6.00 -7.31 7.36
CA SER A 104 6.81 -6.10 7.35
C SER A 104 6.61 -5.35 6.05
N VAL A 105 6.42 -4.04 6.16
CA VAL A 105 6.33 -3.12 5.02
C VAL A 105 7.50 -2.15 5.11
N SER A 106 8.19 -1.94 3.98
CA SER A 106 9.16 -0.87 3.79
C SER A 106 8.83 -0.12 2.51
N ILE A 107 8.74 1.21 2.61
CA ILE A 107 8.52 2.11 1.47
C ILE A 107 9.81 2.89 1.26
N GLU A 108 10.43 2.72 0.10
CA GLU A 108 11.74 3.26 -0.21
C GLU A 108 11.67 4.14 -1.46
N SER A 109 12.43 5.23 -1.49
CA SER A 109 12.64 6.03 -2.70
C SER A 109 14.14 6.15 -2.96
N PRO A 110 14.59 6.06 -4.23
CA PRO A 110 16.00 6.28 -4.57
C PRO A 110 16.49 7.70 -4.24
N GLU A 111 15.57 8.65 -4.05
CA GLU A 111 15.89 10.04 -3.68
C GLU A 111 16.20 10.20 -2.18
N ARG A 112 15.87 9.20 -1.36
CA ARG A 112 16.00 9.26 0.10
C ARG A 112 17.01 8.23 0.58
N ARG A 113 17.81 8.61 1.58
CA ARG A 113 18.80 7.71 2.21
C ARG A 113 18.15 6.74 3.20
N LEU A 114 17.03 7.14 3.79
CA LEU A 114 16.23 6.34 4.71
C LEU A 114 14.91 5.98 4.05
N PRO A 115 14.27 4.86 4.44
CA PRO A 115 12.91 4.56 4.02
C PRO A 115 11.97 5.73 4.32
N LEU A 116 11.00 5.93 3.42
CA LEU A 116 9.89 6.86 3.60
C LEU A 116 8.95 6.41 4.70
N GLY A 117 8.89 5.11 5.00
CA GLY A 117 8.09 4.56 6.08
C GLY A 117 8.34 3.08 6.24
N THR A 118 8.28 2.59 7.46
CA THR A 118 8.39 1.16 7.78
C THR A 118 7.39 0.78 8.85
N CYS A 119 6.71 -0.35 8.69
CA CYS A 119 5.83 -0.91 9.71
C CYS A 119 6.01 -2.42 9.82
N PHE A 120 5.66 -2.98 10.98
CA PHE A 120 5.66 -4.41 11.22
C PHE A 120 4.53 -4.78 12.17
N GLY A 121 3.83 -5.88 11.87
CA GLY A 121 2.74 -6.34 12.72
C GLY A 121 2.12 -7.64 12.22
N ILE A 122 1.02 -8.03 12.85
CA ILE A 122 0.15 -9.09 12.36
C ILE A 122 -0.65 -8.52 11.19
N LEU A 123 -0.73 -9.24 10.07
CA LEU A 123 -1.34 -8.77 8.83
C LEU A 123 -2.75 -8.20 9.05
N GLU A 124 -3.58 -8.88 9.83
CA GLU A 124 -4.96 -8.46 10.17
C GLU A 124 -5.04 -7.13 10.93
N THR A 125 -3.93 -6.66 11.51
CA THR A 125 -3.86 -5.41 12.27
C THR A 125 -3.23 -4.26 11.50
N ILE A 126 -2.65 -4.52 10.33
CA ILE A 126 -2.05 -3.50 9.47
C ILE A 126 -3.15 -2.92 8.58
N THR A 127 -3.52 -1.67 8.82
CA THR A 127 -4.52 -0.89 8.05
C THR A 127 -3.85 0.16 7.16
N GLY A 128 -4.60 0.80 6.27
CA GLY A 128 -4.08 1.95 5.52
C GLY A 128 -3.64 3.11 6.42
N GLU A 129 -4.40 3.38 7.49
CA GLU A 129 -3.99 4.32 8.56
C GLU A 129 -2.64 3.92 9.20
N THR A 130 -2.42 2.62 9.45
CA THR A 130 -1.12 2.15 9.98
C THR A 130 0.02 2.51 9.04
N ILE A 131 -0.18 2.36 7.73
CA ILE A 131 0.82 2.73 6.71
C ILE A 131 1.02 4.25 6.65
N ALA A 132 -0.06 5.02 6.63
CA ALA A 132 -0.02 6.49 6.60
C ALA A 132 0.74 7.05 7.82
N ASN A 133 0.43 6.54 9.01
CA ASN A 133 1.12 6.91 10.25
C ASN A 133 2.62 6.57 10.20
N CYS A 134 3.01 5.48 9.52
CA CYS A 134 4.43 5.14 9.38
C CYS A 134 5.18 6.07 8.43
N LEU A 135 4.50 6.62 7.41
CA LEU A 135 5.06 7.69 6.59
C LEU A 135 5.24 8.96 7.41
N GLU A 136 4.20 9.39 8.14
CA GLU A 136 4.24 10.62 8.94
C GLU A 136 5.35 10.57 10.02
N ASN A 137 5.42 9.46 10.77
CA ASN A 137 6.41 9.27 11.83
C ASN A 137 7.86 9.22 11.34
N SER A 138 8.10 8.95 10.04
CA SER A 138 9.44 8.97 9.47
C SER A 138 9.99 10.40 9.31
N GLY A 139 9.12 11.42 9.35
CA GLY A 139 9.45 12.80 9.01
C GLY A 139 9.79 13.01 7.53
N GLN A 140 9.57 12.01 6.67
CA GLN A 140 9.67 12.13 5.21
C GLN A 140 8.29 12.38 4.60
N ASN A 141 8.25 12.86 3.35
CA ASN A 141 7.03 13.08 2.60
C ASN A 141 7.07 12.38 1.23
N LEU A 142 5.92 12.30 0.58
CA LEU A 142 5.75 11.74 -0.76
C LEU A 142 6.03 12.78 -1.88
N GLU A 143 6.53 13.97 -1.53
CA GLU A 143 7.01 14.96 -2.49
C GLU A 143 8.38 14.50 -3.02
N LEU A 144 8.35 13.84 -4.18
CA LEU A 144 9.52 13.29 -4.86
C LEU A 144 9.67 13.95 -6.24
N ASN A 145 10.90 14.15 -6.71
CA ASN A 145 11.14 14.70 -8.06
C ASN A 145 10.75 13.70 -9.15
N THR A 146 11.04 12.43 -8.90
CA THR A 146 10.59 11.25 -9.62
C THR A 146 9.62 10.52 -8.69
N PRO A 147 8.32 10.49 -9.00
CA PRO A 147 7.29 9.99 -8.09
C PRO A 147 7.27 8.45 -8.05
N ASN A 148 8.43 7.82 -7.93
CA ASN A 148 8.58 6.37 -7.91
C ASN A 148 9.01 5.91 -6.54
N VAL A 149 8.36 4.87 -6.03
CA VAL A 149 8.72 4.21 -4.78
C VAL A 149 8.84 2.71 -4.98
N THR A 150 9.61 2.09 -4.10
CA THR A 150 9.69 0.64 -3.97
C THR A 150 8.99 0.24 -2.68
N ILE A 151 7.93 -0.56 -2.80
CA ILE A 151 7.22 -1.13 -1.66
C ILE A 151 7.70 -2.57 -1.49
N LYS A 152 8.32 -2.87 -0.35
CA LYS A 152 8.73 -4.23 0.03
C LYS A 152 7.77 -4.76 1.08
N LEU A 153 7.18 -5.92 0.79
CA LEU A 153 6.22 -6.63 1.61
C LEU A 153 6.84 -7.98 1.97
N ALA A 154 7.33 -8.13 3.19
CA ALA A 154 7.87 -9.40 3.67
C ALA A 154 6.81 -10.08 4.54
N TYR A 155 6.28 -11.19 4.04
CA TYR A 155 5.29 -12.01 4.71
C TYR A 155 5.97 -13.17 5.42
N LEU A 156 5.59 -13.40 6.67
CA LEU A 156 6.00 -14.54 7.48
C LEU A 156 4.76 -15.32 7.90
N ASN A 157 4.59 -16.52 7.36
CA ASN A 157 3.61 -17.47 7.81
C ASN A 157 4.14 -18.17 9.06
N SER A 158 3.54 -17.87 10.22
CA SER A 158 3.84 -18.56 11.47
C SER A 158 2.98 -19.83 11.54
N PRO A 159 3.56 -21.03 11.52
CA PRO A 159 2.82 -22.27 11.73
C PRO A 159 2.27 -22.39 13.17
#